data_AF-A0A7X1NZE5-F1
#
_entry.id   AF-A0A7X1NZE5-F1
#
_cell.length_a   1.000
_cell.length_b   1.000
_cell.length_c   1.000
_cell.angle_alpha   90.00
_cell.angle_beta   90.00
_cell.angle_gamma   90.00
#
_symmetry.space_group_name_H-M   'P 1'
#
loop_
_entity.id
_entity.type
_entity.pdbx_description
1 polymer ?
#
loop_
_entity_poly.entity_id
_entity_poly.type
_entity_poly.pdbx_seq_one_letter_code
_entity_poly.pdbx_strand_id
1 'polypeptide(L)'
;MTEPTSAEQYGDRGNEATRRVLLDLAHVLGAYLDRLVVIGGIVPTLLLEGAEMPHVGTLDIDLTLDAEALREDDEYARMIELLEESGYMHNVEDSAPDLRPFQGAPG
;
A
#
# COMPACT_ATOMS: atom_id res chain seq x y z
N MET A 1 -12.70 -8.09 7.42
CA MET A 1 -13.30 -8.60 6.17
C MET A 1 -12.71 -9.98 5.93
N THR A 2 -13.47 -10.97 5.44
CA THR A 2 -12.90 -12.28 5.11
C THR A 2 -12.15 -12.17 3.79
N GLU A 3 -10.93 -12.69 3.73
CA GLU A 3 -10.14 -12.70 2.49
C GLU A 3 -10.87 -13.46 1.37
N PRO A 4 -10.82 -12.96 0.13
CA PRO A 4 -11.39 -13.66 -1.02
C PRO A 4 -10.70 -15.00 -1.24
N THR A 5 -11.49 -16.07 -1.35
CA THR A 5 -10.99 -17.44 -1.56
C THR A 5 -11.23 -17.94 -2.99
N SER A 6 -11.89 -17.14 -3.84
CA SER A 6 -12.08 -17.44 -5.26
C SER A 6 -12.13 -16.16 -6.09
N ALA A 7 -11.84 -16.29 -7.39
CA ALA A 7 -11.79 -15.17 -8.32
C ALA A 7 -13.12 -14.38 -8.39
N GLU A 8 -14.26 -15.05 -8.27
CA GLU A 8 -15.59 -14.43 -8.29
C GLU A 8 -15.86 -13.51 -7.09
N GLN A 9 -15.06 -13.62 -6.02
CA GLN A 9 -15.21 -12.80 -4.82
C GLN A 9 -14.51 -11.43 -4.93
N TYR A 10 -13.63 -11.26 -5.93
CA TYR A 10 -13.12 -9.96 -6.34
C TYR A 10 -14.14 -9.28 -7.26
N GLY A 11 -15.22 -8.77 -6.67
CA GLY A 11 -16.23 -8.03 -7.41
C GLY A 11 -15.72 -6.67 -7.89
N ASP A 12 -16.28 -6.15 -8.98
CA ASP A 12 -15.95 -4.83 -9.57
C ASP A 12 -15.94 -3.69 -8.54
N ARG A 13 -16.84 -3.75 -7.56
CA ARG A 13 -16.92 -2.77 -6.48
C ARG A 13 -15.68 -2.77 -5.58
N GLY A 14 -15.11 -3.93 -5.29
CA GLY A 14 -13.89 -4.05 -4.49
C GLY A 14 -12.69 -3.50 -5.25
N ASN A 15 -12.52 -3.94 -6.50
CA ASN A 15 -11.44 -3.48 -7.37
C ASN A 15 -11.46 -1.96 -7.60
N GLU A 16 -12.64 -1.38 -7.83
CA GLU A 16 -12.80 0.07 -7.97
C GLU A 16 -12.50 0.81 -6.66
N ALA A 17 -12.91 0.26 -5.51
CA ALA A 17 -12.59 0.84 -4.21
C ALA A 17 -11.07 0.83 -3.98
N THR A 18 -10.38 -0.28 -4.25
CA THR A 18 -8.92 -0.38 -4.15
C THR A 18 -8.24 0.63 -5.06
N ARG A 19 -8.69 0.81 -6.30
CA ARG A 19 -8.15 1.84 -7.20
C ARG A 19 -8.32 3.25 -6.65
N ARG A 20 -9.44 3.56 -5.99
CA ARG A 20 -9.66 4.85 -5.33
C ARG A 20 -8.75 5.07 -4.14
N VAL A 21 -8.53 4.04 -3.32
CA VAL A 21 -7.58 4.11 -2.21
C VAL A 21 -6.15 4.33 -2.73
N LEU A 22 -5.76 3.71 -3.85
CA LEU A 22 -4.45 3.97 -4.46
C LEU A 22 -4.29 5.44 -4.86
N LEU A 23 -5.33 6.05 -5.44
CA LEU A 23 -5.32 7.48 -5.80
C LEU A 23 -5.26 8.38 -4.57
N ASP A 24 -5.98 8.02 -3.50
CA ASP A 24 -5.95 8.75 -2.23
C ASP A 24 -4.56 8.66 -1.57
N LEU A 25 -3.95 7.48 -1.51
CA LEU A 25 -2.58 7.28 -1.04
C LEU A 25 -1.58 8.09 -1.87
N ALA A 26 -1.71 8.13 -3.19
CA ALA A 26 -0.85 8.95 -4.04
C ALA A 26 -1.02 10.46 -3.76
N HIS A 27 -2.20 10.89 -3.33
CA HIS A 27 -2.45 12.27 -2.92
C HIS A 27 -1.81 12.57 -1.56
N VAL A 28 -2.06 11.73 -0.55
CA VAL A 28 -1.53 11.87 0.81
C VAL A 28 0.00 11.79 0.83
N LEU A 29 0.56 10.83 0.11
CA LEU A 29 2.00 10.56 0.05
C LEU A 29 2.71 11.28 -1.11
N GLY A 30 2.10 12.33 -1.66
CA GLY A 30 2.61 13.02 -2.86
C GLY A 30 4.07 13.47 -2.77
N ALA A 31 4.53 13.88 -1.58
CA ALA A 31 5.90 14.30 -1.32
C ALA A 31 6.94 13.15 -1.33
N TYR A 32 6.47 11.91 -1.27
CA TYR A 32 7.28 10.70 -1.15
C TYR A 32 7.24 9.82 -2.42
N LEU A 33 6.54 10.22 -3.48
CA LEU A 33 6.35 9.37 -4.67
C LEU A 33 7.66 8.94 -5.36
N ASP A 34 8.75 9.67 -5.17
CA ASP A 34 10.09 9.32 -5.67
C ASP A 34 10.82 8.29 -4.80
N ARG A 35 10.26 7.96 -3.64
CA ARG A 35 10.79 7.02 -2.63
C ARG A 35 9.85 5.83 -2.39
N LEU A 36 8.78 5.72 -3.18
CA LEU A 36 7.74 4.70 -3.06
C LEU A 36 7.62 3.92 -4.37
N VAL A 37 7.37 2.63 -4.27
CA VAL A 37 7.01 1.79 -5.41
C VAL A 37 5.79 0.94 -5.06
N VAL A 38 4.79 0.95 -5.95
CA VAL A 38 3.63 0.06 -5.85
C VAL A 38 4.05 -1.36 -6.21
N ILE A 39 3.76 -2.31 -5.33
CA ILE A 39 4.06 -3.74 -5.51
C ILE A 39 2.76 -4.56 -5.31
N GLY A 40 2.88 -5.89 -5.32
CA GLY A 40 1.76 -6.76 -4.97
C GLY A 40 0.70 -6.93 -6.06
N GLY A 41 -0.50 -7.34 -5.63
CA GLY A 41 -1.57 -7.83 -6.51
C GLY A 41 -2.19 -6.79 -7.45
N ILE A 42 -2.00 -5.49 -7.17
CA ILE A 42 -2.51 -4.40 -8.02
C ILE A 42 -1.61 -4.14 -9.23
N VAL A 43 -0.33 -4.50 -9.18
CA VAL A 43 0.63 -4.17 -10.26
C VAL A 43 0.19 -4.69 -11.64
N PRO A 44 -0.29 -5.94 -11.80
CA PRO A 44 -0.77 -6.41 -13.10
C PRO A 44 -1.93 -5.57 -13.66
N THR A 45 -2.83 -5.05 -12.81
CA THR A 45 -3.97 -4.24 -13.27
C THR A 45 -3.51 -2.86 -13.79
N LEU A 46 -2.41 -2.34 -13.27
CA LEU A 46 -1.83 -1.05 -13.68
C LEU A 46 -0.96 -1.17 -14.96
N LEU A 47 -0.26 -2.29 -15.13
CA LEU A 47 0.68 -2.47 -16.24
C LEU A 47 0.05 -3.12 -17.48
N LEU A 48 -1.01 -3.91 -17.31
CA LEU A 48 -1.61 -4.74 -18.37
C LEU A 48 -3.03 -4.26 -18.73
N GLU A 49 -3.23 -2.95 -18.84
CA GLU A 49 -4.50 -2.39 -19.29
C GLU A 49 -4.86 -2.94 -20.68
N GLY A 50 -6.08 -3.51 -20.81
CA GLY A 50 -6.57 -4.05 -22.08
C GLY A 50 -6.08 -5.46 -22.43
N ALA A 51 -5.48 -6.20 -21.50
CA ALA A 51 -5.14 -7.61 -21.72
C ALA A 51 -6.37 -8.45 -22.09
N GLU A 52 -6.19 -9.43 -22.99
CA GLU A 52 -7.26 -10.35 -23.43
C GLU A 52 -7.88 -11.12 -22.25
N MET A 53 -7.07 -11.45 -21.25
CA MET A 53 -7.52 -11.94 -19.95
C MET A 53 -7.19 -10.89 -18.88
N PRO A 54 -8.17 -10.10 -18.42
CA PRO A 54 -7.96 -9.14 -17.33
C PRO A 54 -7.53 -9.83 -16.03
N HIS A 55 -6.65 -9.17 -15.28
CA HIS A 55 -6.31 -9.62 -13.94
C HIS A 55 -7.55 -9.52 -13.03
N VAL A 56 -7.75 -10.51 -12.16
CA VAL A 56 -8.94 -10.64 -11.30
C VAL A 56 -9.14 -9.47 -10.34
N GLY A 57 -8.03 -8.81 -9.98
CA GLY A 57 -8.00 -7.69 -9.05
C GLY A 57 -7.32 -8.06 -7.73
N THR A 58 -7.36 -7.12 -6.78
CA THR A 58 -6.82 -7.26 -5.42
C THR A 58 -7.60 -6.32 -4.50
N LEU A 59 -7.63 -6.59 -3.20
CA LEU A 59 -8.36 -5.75 -2.23
C LEU A 59 -7.46 -4.90 -1.33
N ASP A 60 -6.17 -5.19 -1.33
CA ASP A 60 -5.07 -4.58 -0.60
C ASP A 60 -4.16 -3.77 -1.54
N ILE A 61 -3.37 -2.87 -0.95
CA ILE A 61 -2.37 -2.09 -1.66
C ILE A 61 -1.06 -2.26 -0.91
N ASP A 62 -0.07 -2.81 -1.61
CA ASP A 62 1.27 -2.97 -1.08
C ASP A 62 2.20 -1.89 -1.66
N LEU A 63 2.92 -1.23 -0.77
CA LEU A 63 3.95 -0.26 -1.11
C LEU A 63 5.29 -0.73 -0.54
N THR A 64 6.35 -0.57 -1.32
CA THR A 64 7.72 -0.67 -0.81
C THR A 64 8.36 0.72 -0.77
N LEU A 65 9.31 0.88 0.14
CA LEU A 65 9.93 2.16 0.48
C LEU A 65 11.42 2.12 0.16
N ASP A 66 11.98 3.23 -0.33
CA ASP A 66 13.42 3.46 -0.28
C ASP A 66 13.84 3.86 1.15
N ALA A 67 14.26 2.86 1.92
CA ALA A 67 14.64 3.07 3.32
C ALA A 67 15.87 3.97 3.49
N GLU A 68 16.79 4.02 2.51
CA GLU A 68 17.96 4.90 2.61
C GLU A 68 17.54 6.35 2.37
N ALA A 69 16.66 6.59 1.39
CA ALA A 69 16.14 7.92 1.09
C ALA A 69 15.22 8.51 2.19
N LEU A 70 14.73 7.68 3.11
CA LEU A 70 13.88 8.06 4.26
C LEU A 70 14.62 8.08 5.60
N ARG A 71 15.93 7.78 5.61
CA ARG A 71 16.72 7.63 6.84
C ARG A 71 16.97 8.94 7.58
N GLU A 72 17.00 10.06 6.86
CA GLU A 72 17.37 11.36 7.39
C GLU A 72 16.15 12.20 7.75
N ASP A 73 16.36 13.19 8.62
CA ASP A 73 15.37 14.19 9.02
C ASP A 73 14.03 13.65 9.54
N ASP A 74 13.98 12.42 10.06
CA ASP A 74 12.75 11.75 10.52
C ASP A 74 11.68 11.60 9.42
N GLU A 75 12.08 11.55 8.14
CA GLU A 75 11.16 11.49 7.00
C GLU A 75 10.23 10.28 7.04
N TYR A 76 10.72 9.12 7.51
CA TYR A 76 9.85 7.96 7.73
C TYR A 76 8.75 8.26 8.77
N ALA A 77 9.10 8.89 9.89
CA ALA A 77 8.13 9.20 10.94
C ALA A 77 7.08 10.21 10.46
N ARG A 78 7.51 11.25 9.73
CA ARG A 78 6.61 12.23 9.11
C ARG A 78 5.65 11.60 8.10
N MET A 79 6.12 10.64 7.32
CA MET A 79 5.27 9.90 6.39
C MET A 79 4.17 9.11 7.13
N ILE A 80 4.51 8.50 8.28
CA ILE A 80 3.51 7.83 9.13
C ILE A 80 2.51 8.84 9.72
N GLU A 81 2.99 9.98 10.23
CA GLU A 81 2.12 11.05 10.76
C GLU A 81 1.13 11.55 9.70
N LEU A 82 1.57 11.74 8.45
CA LEU A 82 0.70 12.14 7.34
C LEU A 82 -0.41 11.11 7.04
N LEU A 83 -0.09 9.83 7.13
CA LEU A 83 -1.09 8.76 6.99
C LEU A 83 -2.11 8.82 8.13
N GLU A 84 -1.66 8.97 9.37
CA GLU A 84 -2.53 9.09 10.55
C GLU A 84 -3.43 10.33 10.49
N GLU A 85 -2.87 11.48 10.12
CA GLU A 85 -3.62 12.73 9.93
C GLU A 85 -4.68 12.62 8.82
N SER A 86 -4.43 11.75 7.83
CA SER A 86 -5.37 11.45 6.74
C SER A 86 -6.41 10.39 7.11
N GLY A 87 -6.40 9.90 8.36
CA GLY A 87 -7.37 8.94 8.89
C GLY A 87 -7.01 7.47 8.67
N TYR A 88 -5.80 7.17 8.18
CA TYR A 88 -5.29 5.80 8.17
C TYR A 88 -4.89 5.40 9.59
N MET A 89 -5.08 4.13 9.93
CA MET A 89 -4.78 3.61 11.26
C MET A 89 -3.80 2.45 11.15
N HIS A 90 -2.86 2.39 12.10
CA HIS A 90 -1.98 1.24 12.24
C HIS A 90 -2.80 0.05 12.77
N ASN A 91 -2.95 -1.01 11.97
CA ASN A 91 -3.48 -2.28 12.48
C ASN A 91 -2.39 -2.98 13.29
N VAL A 92 -2.45 -2.82 14.61
CA VAL A 92 -1.47 -3.42 15.55
C VAL A 92 -1.66 -4.94 15.68
N GLU A 93 -2.78 -5.50 15.19
CA GLU A 93 -3.10 -6.94 15.31
C GLU A 93 -2.37 -7.83 14.29
N ASP A 94 -1.87 -7.27 13.19
CA ASP A 94 -1.23 -8.02 12.09
C ASP A 94 0.28 -7.74 11.98
N SER A 95 0.93 -7.55 13.14
CA SER A 95 2.38 -7.79 13.20
C SER A 95 2.58 -9.29 12.97
N ALA A 96 2.67 -9.70 11.71
CA ALA A 96 3.04 -11.06 11.35
C ALA A 96 4.23 -11.44 12.24
N PRO A 97 4.13 -12.51 13.05
CA PRO A 97 5.12 -12.80 14.09
C PRO A 97 6.54 -13.03 13.56
N ASP A 98 6.70 -13.15 12.24
CA ASP A 98 7.97 -13.29 11.51
C ASP A 98 8.46 -12.01 10.80
N LEU A 99 7.68 -10.93 10.75
CA LEU A 99 8.18 -9.64 10.27
C LEU A 99 8.92 -8.97 11.42
N ARG A 100 10.25 -8.81 11.26
CA ARG A 100 11.07 -8.14 12.26
C ARG A 100 10.49 -6.75 12.50
N PRO A 101 10.28 -6.33 13.77
CA PRO A 101 9.92 -4.96 14.04
C PRO A 101 11.00 -4.05 13.45
N PHE A 102 10.58 -3.08 12.62
CA PHE A 102 11.48 -2.00 12.25
C PHE A 102 11.71 -1.20 13.55
N GLN A 103 12.86 -1.42 14.18
CA GLN A 103 13.34 -0.52 15.20
C GLN A 103 13.99 0.64 14.44
N GLY A 104 13.37 1.82 14.51
CA GLY A 104 14.05 3.06 14.17
C GLY A 104 15.39 3.09 14.91
N ALA A 105 16.48 3.27 14.16
CA ALA A 105 17.79 3.37 14.75
C ALA A 105 17.80 4.57 15.73
N PRO A 106 18.27 4.40 16.97
CA PRO A 106 18.49 5.54 17.84
C PRO A 106 19.66 6.36 17.27
N GLY A 107 19.36 7.56 16.81
CA GLY A 107 20.31 8.66 16.64
C GLY A 107 20.28 9.54 17.88
#